data_AF-A0A3Q8ETL3-F1
#
_entry.id   AF-A0A3Q8ETL3-F1
#
_cell.length_a   1.000
_cell.length_b   1.000
_cell.length_c   1.000
_cell.angle_alpha   90.00
_cell.angle_beta   90.00
_cell.angle_gamma   90.00
#
_symmetry.space_group_name_H-M   'P 1'
#
loop_
_entity.id
_entity.type
_entity.pdbx_description
1 polymer ?
#
loop_
_entity_poly.entity_id
_entity_poly.type
_entity_poly.pdbx_seq_one_letter_code
_entity_poly.pdbx_strand_id
1 'polypeptide(L)'
;MYVFLQKKFFLISKKYIKLIFFAKNIIFICILLQGCVHSKISNSALIYDISQSKMKPAVANYDYIYVVKEGDTLYKIAQDNKISIEKLKKINNINNSNYLNVGQILIFHDKKITTKKFNNSKPIISNSKPIISNSNIHSNLKNNENWAWPSSGKIINNFSINQKGIDITANIGSPIISAADGKVVYCGNGVKGLGNLIILSHKNNFITAYAHIDNICVEKSQNVKKGEKIAEMGLCDNMNTPKLHFEIRSNGTPVNPINYLPIK
;
A
#
# COMPACT_ATOMS: atom_id res chain seq x y z
N MET A 1 -70.04 -20.71 35.28
CA MET A 1 -69.15 -21.34 34.29
C MET A 1 -68.86 -20.46 33.06
N TYR A 2 -69.83 -19.68 32.56
CA TYR A 2 -69.70 -18.84 31.35
C TYR A 2 -68.67 -17.68 31.47
N VAL A 3 -68.57 -17.03 32.63
CA VAL A 3 -67.68 -15.87 32.85
C VAL A 3 -66.18 -16.26 32.84
N PHE A 4 -65.86 -17.49 33.24
CA PHE A 4 -64.47 -18.00 33.22
C PHE A 4 -63.98 -18.33 31.80
N LEU A 5 -64.90 -18.77 30.92
CA LEU A 5 -64.60 -19.04 29.51
C LEU A 5 -64.36 -17.75 28.71
N GLN A 6 -65.12 -16.69 28.96
CA GLN A 6 -64.92 -15.39 28.29
C GLN A 6 -63.57 -14.74 28.65
N LYS A 7 -63.14 -14.80 29.92
CA LYS A 7 -61.83 -14.24 30.31
C LYS A 7 -60.65 -15.01 29.70
N LYS A 8 -60.77 -16.34 29.56
CA LYS A 8 -59.73 -17.17 28.93
C LYS A 8 -59.64 -16.92 27.42
N PHE A 9 -60.77 -16.73 26.74
CA PHE A 9 -60.82 -16.37 25.31
C PHE A 9 -60.22 -14.98 25.05
N PHE A 10 -60.46 -14.02 25.93
CA PHE A 10 -59.94 -12.65 25.81
C PHE A 10 -58.42 -12.54 26.02
N LEU A 11 -57.84 -13.40 26.88
CA LEU A 11 -56.38 -13.45 27.08
C LEU A 11 -55.66 -14.17 25.93
N ILE A 12 -56.30 -15.16 25.32
CA ILE A 12 -55.77 -15.86 24.14
C ILE A 12 -55.75 -14.91 22.93
N SER A 13 -56.81 -14.13 22.69
CA SER A 13 -56.85 -13.20 21.55
C SER A 13 -55.76 -12.12 21.58
N LYS A 14 -55.46 -11.55 22.76
CA LYS A 14 -54.38 -10.54 22.89
C LYS A 14 -52.98 -11.09 22.61
N LYS A 15 -52.73 -12.36 22.91
CA LYS A 15 -51.44 -13.02 22.66
C LYS A 15 -51.23 -13.31 21.18
N TYR A 16 -52.29 -13.74 20.48
CA TYR A 16 -52.27 -13.93 19.02
C TYR A 16 -52.19 -12.61 18.25
N ILE A 17 -52.82 -11.53 18.72
CA ILE A 17 -52.73 -10.21 18.09
C ILE A 17 -51.29 -9.65 18.15
N LYS A 18 -50.58 -9.82 19.28
CA LYS A 18 -49.15 -9.45 19.39
C LYS A 18 -48.26 -10.29 18.47
N LEU A 19 -48.56 -11.58 18.31
CA LEU A 19 -47.80 -12.48 17.43
C LEU A 19 -48.01 -12.15 15.94
N ILE A 20 -49.23 -11.77 15.55
CA ILE A 20 -49.56 -11.33 14.18
C ILE A 20 -48.89 -9.99 13.85
N PHE A 21 -48.78 -9.07 14.81
CA PHE A 21 -48.06 -7.79 14.62
C PHE A 21 -46.54 -7.97 14.50
N PHE A 22 -45.95 -8.95 15.18
CA PHE A 22 -44.53 -9.30 15.01
C PHE A 22 -44.26 -10.01 13.67
N ALA A 23 -45.13 -10.92 13.23
CA ALA A 23 -44.97 -11.64 11.96
C ALA A 23 -45.13 -10.72 10.74
N LYS A 24 -46.05 -9.73 10.78
CA LYS A 24 -46.21 -8.75 9.68
C LYS A 24 -45.00 -7.82 9.53
N ASN A 25 -44.33 -7.45 10.62
CA ASN A 25 -43.12 -6.62 10.56
C ASN A 25 -41.88 -7.38 10.06
N ILE A 26 -41.80 -8.69 10.29
CA ILE A 26 -40.72 -9.54 9.75
C ILE A 26 -40.92 -9.79 8.25
N ILE A 27 -42.16 -9.95 7.79
CA ILE A 27 -42.47 -10.12 6.35
C ILE A 27 -42.26 -8.83 5.55
N PHE A 28 -42.43 -7.65 6.17
CA PHE A 28 -42.13 -6.36 5.53
C PHE A 28 -40.63 -6.08 5.36
N ILE A 29 -39.76 -6.74 6.15
CA ILE A 29 -38.29 -6.65 6.03
C ILE A 29 -37.72 -7.58 4.95
N CYS A 30 -38.46 -8.60 4.52
CA CYS A 30 -38.01 -9.53 3.46
C CYS A 30 -38.36 -9.09 2.03
N ILE A 31 -39.19 -8.07 1.83
CA ILE A 31 -39.64 -7.61 0.50
C ILE A 31 -38.76 -6.46 -0.05
N LEU A 32 -37.78 -5.97 0.72
CA LEU A 32 -36.78 -4.99 0.24
C LEU A 32 -35.50 -5.62 -0.34
N LEU A 33 -35.49 -6.93 -0.60
CA LEU A 33 -34.35 -7.65 -1.19
C LEU A 33 -34.68 -8.33 -2.53
N GLN A 34 -35.45 -7.67 -3.40
CA GLN A 34 -35.52 -8.05 -4.80
C GLN A 34 -35.30 -6.85 -5.72
N GLY A 35 -34.02 -6.56 -5.95
CA GLY A 35 -33.54 -5.86 -7.14
C GLY A 35 -32.60 -6.79 -7.90
N CYS A 36 -33.11 -7.48 -8.91
CA CYS A 36 -32.32 -8.24 -9.88
C CYS A 36 -31.50 -7.30 -10.76
N VAL A 37 -30.22 -7.59 -11.05
CA VAL A 37 -29.68 -7.53 -12.43
C VAL A 37 -28.53 -8.52 -12.56
N HIS A 38 -28.76 -9.46 -13.47
CA HIS A 38 -27.75 -10.29 -14.12
C HIS A 38 -26.91 -9.40 -15.06
N SER A 39 -25.63 -9.23 -14.76
CA SER A 39 -24.65 -8.85 -15.77
C SER A 39 -23.42 -9.73 -15.61
N LYS A 40 -23.23 -10.65 -16.55
CA LYS A 40 -21.91 -11.18 -16.88
C LYS A 40 -21.04 -9.97 -17.24
N ILE A 41 -20.16 -9.57 -16.33
CA ILE A 41 -19.11 -8.61 -16.61
C ILE A 41 -17.82 -9.40 -16.63
N SER A 42 -17.33 -9.66 -17.84
CA SER A 42 -15.92 -9.88 -18.09
C SER A 42 -15.14 -8.72 -17.49
N ASN A 43 -14.32 -8.98 -16.47
CA ASN A 43 -13.35 -8.01 -15.97
C ASN A 43 -12.21 -7.85 -16.99
N SER A 44 -12.52 -7.19 -18.10
CA SER A 44 -11.53 -6.43 -18.86
C SER A 44 -11.37 -5.11 -18.10
N ALA A 45 -10.15 -4.85 -17.62
CA ALA A 45 -9.82 -3.63 -16.91
C ALA A 45 -10.27 -2.39 -17.71
N LEU A 46 -10.97 -1.46 -17.04
CA LEU A 46 -11.36 -0.20 -17.65
C LEU A 46 -10.12 0.60 -18.05
N ILE A 47 -9.99 0.90 -19.33
CA ILE A 47 -9.04 1.88 -19.85
C ILE A 47 -9.68 3.25 -19.64
N TYR A 48 -9.21 3.99 -18.64
CA TYR A 48 -9.56 5.40 -18.49
C TYR A 48 -8.67 6.25 -19.41
N ASP A 49 -9.30 7.08 -20.23
CA ASP A 49 -8.63 8.13 -20.99
C ASP A 49 -8.24 9.28 -20.04
N ILE A 50 -6.94 9.52 -19.88
CA ILE A 50 -6.35 10.50 -18.95
C ILE A 50 -6.29 11.91 -19.60
N SER A 51 -7.02 12.15 -20.68
CA SER A 51 -6.94 13.42 -21.43
C SER A 51 -7.65 14.62 -20.80
N GLN A 52 -8.44 14.48 -19.72
CA GLN A 52 -9.29 15.58 -19.21
C GLN A 52 -9.24 15.89 -17.70
N SER A 53 -8.07 15.84 -17.04
CA SER A 53 -7.91 16.49 -15.73
C SER A 53 -6.86 17.61 -15.75
N LYS A 54 -7.33 18.85 -15.73
CA LYS A 54 -6.51 20.05 -15.54
C LYS A 54 -6.04 20.16 -14.08
N MET A 55 -5.16 19.27 -13.64
CA MET A 55 -4.23 19.50 -12.52
C MET A 55 -2.98 18.65 -12.77
N LYS A 56 -1.84 19.29 -13.07
CA LYS A 56 -0.57 18.60 -13.36
C LYS A 56 0.01 17.99 -12.08
N PRO A 57 0.11 16.66 -11.93
CA PRO A 57 0.71 16.05 -10.74
C PRO A 57 2.23 16.19 -10.81
N ALA A 58 2.83 16.73 -9.76
CA ALA A 58 4.26 16.56 -9.50
C ALA A 58 4.41 15.26 -8.69
N VAL A 59 4.50 14.13 -9.38
CA VAL A 59 4.67 12.78 -8.80
C VAL A 59 5.93 12.19 -9.41
N ALA A 60 6.76 11.49 -8.63
CA ALA A 60 7.89 10.73 -9.17
C ALA A 60 7.39 9.78 -10.26
N ASN A 61 8.15 9.69 -11.35
CA ASN A 61 7.73 8.96 -12.55
C ASN A 61 7.92 7.45 -12.37
N TYR A 62 7.20 6.86 -11.41
CA TYR A 62 7.09 5.42 -11.28
C TYR A 62 5.87 4.95 -12.05
N ASP A 63 6.12 4.29 -13.18
CA ASP A 63 5.04 3.74 -14.01
C ASP A 63 4.29 2.63 -13.26
N TYR A 64 5.00 1.88 -12.41
CA TYR A 64 4.43 0.84 -11.57
C TYR A 64 5.41 0.42 -10.45
N ILE A 65 4.88 0.04 -9.28
CA ILE A 65 5.62 -0.54 -8.16
C ILE A 65 5.04 -1.91 -7.84
N TYR A 66 5.90 -2.89 -7.59
CA TYR A 66 5.55 -4.25 -7.18
C TYR A 66 6.15 -4.55 -5.81
N VAL A 67 5.39 -5.18 -4.92
CA VAL A 67 5.89 -5.66 -3.63
C VAL A 67 6.05 -7.17 -3.72
N VAL A 68 7.27 -7.66 -3.52
CA VAL A 68 7.61 -9.08 -3.59
C VAL A 68 6.82 -9.86 -2.53
N LYS A 69 6.19 -10.95 -2.95
CA LYS A 69 5.42 -11.88 -2.12
C LYS A 69 6.15 -13.21 -1.98
N GLU A 70 5.68 -14.02 -1.06
CA GLU A 70 6.17 -15.39 -0.90
C GLU A 70 5.95 -16.20 -2.19
N GLY A 71 6.98 -16.92 -2.62
CA GLY A 71 6.97 -17.70 -3.86
C GLY A 71 7.28 -16.92 -5.13
N ASP A 72 7.50 -15.61 -5.04
CA ASP A 72 7.95 -14.83 -6.20
C ASP A 72 9.40 -15.12 -6.56
N THR A 73 9.68 -15.06 -7.87
CA THR A 73 11.04 -15.05 -8.40
C THR A 73 11.22 -13.83 -9.29
N LEU A 74 12.45 -13.33 -9.38
CA LEU A 74 12.77 -12.21 -10.26
C LEU A 74 12.41 -12.52 -11.72
N TYR A 75 12.56 -13.78 -12.12
CA TYR A 75 12.15 -14.26 -13.44
C TYR A 75 10.63 -14.11 -13.64
N LYS A 76 9.81 -14.67 -12.74
CA LYS A 76 8.34 -14.63 -12.86
C LYS A 76 7.83 -13.20 -12.85
N ILE A 77 8.32 -12.37 -11.93
CA ILE A 77 7.96 -10.95 -11.86
C ILE A 77 8.31 -10.22 -13.16
N ALA A 78 9.53 -10.40 -13.66
CA ALA A 78 9.97 -9.74 -14.90
C ALA A 78 9.11 -10.18 -16.10
N GLN A 79 8.83 -11.49 -16.20
CA GLN A 79 8.01 -12.09 -17.25
C GLN A 79 6.58 -11.55 -17.23
N ASP A 80 5.92 -11.55 -16.07
CA ASP A 80 4.53 -11.11 -15.90
C ASP A 80 4.38 -9.61 -16.21
N ASN A 81 5.40 -8.81 -15.89
CA ASN A 81 5.46 -7.38 -16.18
C ASN A 81 6.12 -7.06 -17.53
N LYS A 82 6.44 -8.07 -18.34
CA LYS A 82 6.99 -7.96 -19.69
C LYS A 82 8.26 -7.08 -19.78
N ILE A 83 9.11 -7.13 -18.77
CA ILE A 83 10.41 -6.43 -18.72
C ILE A 83 11.55 -7.46 -18.69
N SER A 84 12.71 -7.14 -19.26
CA SER A 84 13.86 -8.04 -19.12
C SER A 84 14.39 -8.05 -17.69
N ILE A 85 14.87 -9.20 -17.23
CA ILE A 85 15.47 -9.35 -15.89
C ILE A 85 16.61 -8.36 -15.70
N GLU A 86 17.47 -8.18 -16.71
CA GLU A 86 18.57 -7.21 -16.66
C GLU A 86 18.08 -5.78 -16.49
N LYS A 87 17.03 -5.38 -17.21
CA LYS A 87 16.46 -4.03 -17.08
C LYS A 87 15.84 -3.85 -15.69
N LEU A 88 15.08 -4.84 -15.22
CA LEU A 88 14.50 -4.81 -13.87
C LEU A 88 15.58 -4.70 -12.78
N LYS A 89 16.67 -5.45 -12.91
CA LYS A 89 17.83 -5.36 -12.01
C LYS A 89 18.49 -4.00 -12.02
N LYS A 90 18.75 -3.46 -13.22
CA LYS A 90 19.37 -2.13 -13.39
C LYS A 90 18.52 -1.04 -12.73
N ILE A 91 17.21 -1.08 -12.93
CA ILE A 91 16.28 -0.10 -12.33
C ILE A 91 16.29 -0.18 -10.80
N ASN A 92 16.40 -1.39 -10.25
CA ASN A 92 16.29 -1.65 -8.81
C ASN A 92 17.63 -1.81 -8.09
N ASN A 93 18.75 -1.55 -8.79
CA ASN A 93 20.11 -1.76 -8.28
C ASN A 93 20.32 -3.17 -7.70
N ILE A 94 19.73 -4.21 -8.33
CA ILE A 94 19.83 -5.59 -7.87
C ILE A 94 21.04 -6.27 -8.52
N ASN A 95 22.11 -6.44 -7.75
CA ASN A 95 23.34 -7.07 -8.21
C ASN A 95 23.32 -8.60 -8.11
N ASN A 96 22.56 -9.15 -7.15
CA ASN A 96 22.45 -10.60 -6.96
C ASN A 96 21.01 -11.09 -7.25
N SER A 97 20.87 -11.99 -8.22
CA SER A 97 19.58 -12.50 -8.71
C SER A 97 18.92 -13.53 -7.80
N ASN A 98 19.70 -14.15 -6.91
CA ASN A 98 19.28 -15.36 -6.19
C ASN A 98 18.46 -15.07 -4.93
N TYR A 99 18.36 -13.81 -4.52
CA TYR A 99 17.68 -13.43 -3.28
C TYR A 99 16.78 -12.23 -3.53
N LEU A 100 15.50 -12.50 -3.76
CA LEU A 100 14.44 -11.52 -3.52
C LEU A 100 13.92 -11.74 -2.10
N ASN A 101 13.82 -10.65 -1.33
CA ASN A 101 13.21 -10.72 0.00
C ASN A 101 11.71 -10.49 -0.13
N VAL A 102 10.91 -11.27 0.59
CA VAL A 102 9.48 -10.96 0.74
C VAL A 102 9.34 -9.56 1.34
N GLY A 103 8.44 -8.76 0.78
CA GLY A 103 8.28 -7.34 1.11
C GLY A 103 9.22 -6.40 0.39
N GLN A 104 10.20 -6.91 -0.38
CA GLN A 104 11.05 -6.06 -1.20
C GLN A 104 10.21 -5.28 -2.22
N ILE A 105 10.38 -3.97 -2.24
CA ILE A 105 9.72 -3.08 -3.19
C ILE A 105 10.56 -3.03 -4.47
N LEU A 106 9.93 -3.36 -5.60
CA LEU A 106 10.50 -3.29 -6.94
C LEU A 106 9.80 -2.19 -7.73
N ILE A 107 10.60 -1.36 -8.36
CA ILE A 107 10.20 -0.25 -9.21
C ILE A 107 10.30 -0.65 -10.67
N PHE A 108 9.33 -0.18 -11.46
CA PHE A 108 9.30 -0.31 -12.90
C PHE A 108 9.24 1.08 -13.53
N HIS A 109 10.07 1.27 -14.56
CA HIS A 109 10.03 2.42 -15.47
C HIS A 109 9.75 1.84 -16.87
N ASP A 110 8.48 1.86 -17.25
CA ASP A 110 7.89 1.85 -18.59
C ASP A 110 6.49 1.21 -18.58
N LYS A 111 5.44 2.00 -18.82
CA LYS A 111 4.19 1.48 -19.39
C LYS A 111 4.13 1.75 -20.90
N LYS A 112 5.15 1.33 -21.65
CA LYS A 112 5.08 1.22 -23.11
C LYS A 112 5.68 -0.10 -23.56
N ILE A 113 4.82 -1.02 -23.98
CA ILE A 113 5.22 -2.14 -24.83
C ILE A 113 4.37 -2.09 -26.09
N THR A 114 4.86 -1.31 -27.05
CA THR A 114 4.77 -1.67 -28.45
C THR A 114 5.70 -2.85 -28.69
N THR A 115 5.14 -3.92 -29.22
CA THR A 115 5.82 -5.14 -29.68
C THR A 115 7.01 -4.82 -30.61
N LYS A 116 8.21 -5.27 -30.25
CA LYS A 116 9.24 -5.63 -31.23
C LYS A 116 10.01 -6.85 -30.74
N LYS A 117 9.97 -7.88 -31.59
CA LYS A 117 10.80 -9.10 -31.58
C LYS A 117 12.25 -8.78 -31.19
N PHE A 118 12.78 -9.49 -30.21
CA PHE A 118 14.22 -9.52 -29.93
C PHE A 118 14.86 -10.56 -30.83
N ASN A 119 15.66 -10.10 -31.79
CA ASN A 119 16.67 -10.92 -32.46
C ASN A 119 17.99 -10.75 -31.70
N ASN A 120 18.57 -11.89 -31.32
CA ASN A 120 19.85 -12.00 -30.64
C ASN A 120 20.97 -11.40 -31.49
N SER A 121 21.73 -10.45 -30.93
CA SER A 121 23.08 -10.13 -31.42
C SER A 121 24.02 -9.85 -30.24
N LYS A 122 25.22 -10.39 -30.39
CA LYS A 122 26.37 -10.53 -29.47
C LYS A 122 26.84 -9.19 -28.84
N PRO A 123 27.48 -9.22 -27.65
CA PRO A 123 28.01 -8.02 -27.01
C PRO A 123 29.33 -7.58 -27.65
N ILE A 124 29.41 -6.30 -28.03
CA ILE A 124 30.67 -5.62 -28.39
C ILE A 124 31.17 -4.89 -27.15
N ILE A 125 32.31 -5.36 -26.66
CA ILE A 125 33.10 -4.75 -25.59
C ILE A 125 33.73 -3.47 -26.16
N SER A 126 33.46 -2.32 -25.54
CA SER A 126 34.26 -1.11 -25.74
C SER A 126 34.75 -0.62 -24.39
N ASN A 127 36.06 -0.74 -24.22
CA ASN A 127 36.82 -0.22 -23.10
C ASN A 127 36.76 1.31 -23.13
N SER A 128 36.26 1.93 -22.05
CA SER A 128 36.66 3.29 -21.70
C SER A 128 37.03 3.33 -20.22
N LYS A 129 38.25 3.82 -20.00
CA LYS A 129 39.02 3.92 -18.76
C LYS A 129 38.41 5.00 -17.84
N PRO A 130 38.51 4.89 -16.51
CA PRO A 130 37.76 5.74 -15.58
C PRO A 130 38.39 7.13 -15.47
N ILE A 131 37.57 8.18 -15.60
CA ILE A 131 37.94 9.55 -15.23
C ILE A 131 37.48 9.75 -13.79
N ILE A 132 38.45 9.69 -12.88
CA ILE A 132 38.30 10.10 -11.49
C ILE A 132 38.37 11.64 -11.49
N SER A 133 37.24 12.29 -11.26
CA SER A 133 37.21 13.70 -10.86
C SER A 133 36.77 13.77 -9.39
N ASN A 134 37.75 13.89 -8.52
CA ASN A 134 37.55 14.35 -7.14
C ASN A 134 36.88 15.73 -7.19
N SER A 135 35.61 15.80 -6.79
CA SER A 135 35.02 17.03 -6.32
C SER A 135 34.31 16.73 -5.01
N ASN A 136 34.79 17.40 -3.97
CA ASN A 136 34.13 17.52 -2.68
C ASN A 136 32.76 18.18 -2.90
N ILE A 137 31.73 17.39 -3.17
CA ILE A 137 30.32 17.79 -3.09
C ILE A 137 29.74 17.16 -1.82
N HIS A 138 30.35 17.50 -0.69
CA HIS A 138 29.69 17.34 0.60
C HIS A 138 28.84 18.60 0.80
N SER A 139 27.54 18.44 1.02
CA SER A 139 26.57 19.44 1.51
C SER A 139 25.68 20.25 0.54
N ASN A 140 25.23 19.73 -0.62
CA ASN A 140 24.13 20.41 -1.33
C ASN A 140 23.09 19.54 -2.08
N LEU A 141 22.93 18.27 -1.66
CA LEU A 141 21.87 17.37 -2.16
C LEU A 141 21.07 16.73 -1.01
N LYS A 142 20.81 17.47 0.08
CA LYS A 142 19.71 17.12 0.99
C LYS A 142 18.41 17.61 0.33
N ASN A 143 17.89 16.76 -0.53
CA ASN A 143 16.84 17.05 -1.52
C ASN A 143 15.54 17.64 -0.92
N ASN A 144 14.95 18.58 -1.65
CA ASN A 144 13.76 19.43 -1.43
C ASN A 144 12.42 18.77 -1.02
N GLU A 145 12.42 17.55 -0.48
CA GLU A 145 11.22 16.94 0.10
C GLU A 145 11.12 17.38 1.56
N ASN A 146 10.13 18.21 1.87
CA ASN A 146 9.88 18.69 3.23
C ASN A 146 9.16 17.60 4.04
N TRP A 147 9.89 16.59 4.52
CA TRP A 147 9.34 15.44 5.26
C TRP A 147 8.74 15.81 6.62
N ALA A 148 7.83 14.97 7.10
CA ALA A 148 7.27 15.00 8.45
C ALA A 148 7.45 13.64 9.12
N TRP A 149 7.54 13.65 10.45
CA TRP A 149 7.52 12.41 11.23
C TRP A 149 6.20 11.66 11.02
N PRO A 150 6.23 10.36 10.69
CA PRO A 150 5.01 9.58 10.41
C PRO A 150 4.22 9.24 11.69
N SER A 151 4.85 9.36 12.85
CA SER A 151 4.28 9.15 14.18
C SER A 151 5.02 10.02 15.20
N SER A 152 4.30 10.49 16.23
CA SER A 152 4.87 11.20 17.39
C SER A 152 5.57 10.28 18.39
N GLY A 153 5.54 8.97 18.16
CA GLY A 153 6.08 7.95 19.06
C GLY A 153 7.61 7.95 19.23
N LYS A 154 8.08 7.04 20.10
CA LYS A 154 9.51 6.83 20.37
C LYS A 154 10.10 5.83 19.40
N ILE A 155 11.32 6.08 18.93
CA ILE A 155 12.08 5.09 18.15
C ILE A 155 12.54 3.98 19.08
N ILE A 156 12.22 2.74 18.75
CA ILE A 156 12.64 1.54 19.47
C ILE A 156 13.70 0.73 18.71
N ASN A 157 13.73 0.85 17.38
CA ASN A 157 14.77 0.26 16.55
C ASN A 157 15.24 1.23 15.46
N ASN A 158 16.55 1.24 15.23
CA ASN A 158 17.20 2.10 14.25
C ASN A 158 17.43 1.37 12.92
N PHE A 159 17.62 2.17 11.86
CA PHE A 159 18.03 1.68 10.55
C PHE A 159 19.39 0.97 10.63
N SER A 160 19.50 -0.17 9.96
CA SER A 160 20.74 -0.93 9.82
C SER A 160 20.74 -1.76 8.54
N ILE A 161 21.83 -2.49 8.29
CA ILE A 161 21.89 -3.42 7.16
C ILE A 161 20.80 -4.51 7.24
N ASN A 162 20.37 -4.90 8.45
CA ASN A 162 19.34 -5.92 8.66
C ASN A 162 17.95 -5.33 8.89
N GLN A 163 17.85 -4.02 9.12
CA GLN A 163 16.62 -3.29 9.38
C GLN A 163 16.48 -2.11 8.42
N LYS A 164 15.64 -2.28 7.40
CA LYS A 164 15.55 -1.36 6.24
C LYS A 164 14.78 -0.06 6.53
N GLY A 165 14.35 0.14 7.77
CA GLY A 165 13.59 1.30 8.24
C GLY A 165 13.89 1.60 9.70
N ILE A 166 13.03 2.39 10.34
CA ILE A 166 13.01 2.60 11.79
C ILE A 166 11.71 2.04 12.35
N ASP A 167 11.76 1.54 13.58
CA ASP A 167 10.54 1.15 14.30
C ASP A 167 10.17 2.23 15.31
N ILE A 168 8.94 2.73 15.23
CA ILE A 168 8.40 3.77 16.10
C ILE A 168 7.24 3.18 16.91
N THR A 169 7.35 3.20 18.23
CA THR A 169 6.28 2.76 19.13
C THR A 169 5.45 3.95 19.62
N ALA A 170 4.15 3.76 19.68
CA ALA A 170 3.18 4.69 20.24
C ALA A 170 1.99 3.89 20.82
N ASN A 171 1.05 4.59 21.46
CA ASN A 171 -0.17 3.94 21.94
C ASN A 171 -1.00 3.40 20.77
N ILE A 172 -1.67 2.27 20.97
CA ILE A 172 -2.65 1.73 20.01
C ILE A 172 -3.69 2.81 19.68
N GLY A 173 -4.08 2.90 18.40
CA GLY A 173 -4.99 3.92 17.89
C GLY A 173 -4.32 5.28 17.61
N SER A 174 -3.05 5.48 17.97
CA SER A 174 -2.33 6.71 17.63
C SER A 174 -2.33 6.94 16.11
N PRO A 175 -2.53 8.17 15.63
CA PRO A 175 -2.57 8.43 14.20
C PRO A 175 -1.20 8.18 13.56
N ILE A 176 -1.22 7.56 12.38
CA ILE A 176 -0.07 7.44 11.49
C ILE A 176 -0.35 8.32 10.29
N ILE A 177 0.57 9.23 10.00
CA ILE A 177 0.40 10.27 8.98
C ILE A 177 1.35 10.07 7.80
N SER A 178 0.96 10.60 6.63
CA SER A 178 1.83 10.65 5.48
C SER A 178 3.03 11.58 5.74
N ALA A 179 4.23 11.05 5.60
CA ALA A 179 5.47 11.79 5.80
C ALA A 179 5.71 12.89 4.76
N ALA A 180 5.11 12.81 3.57
CA ALA A 180 5.17 13.83 2.52
C ALA A 180 3.93 13.77 1.62
N ASP A 181 3.78 14.74 0.72
CA ASP A 181 2.77 14.67 -0.35
C ASP A 181 3.04 13.44 -1.22
N GLY A 182 2.01 12.67 -1.58
CA GLY A 182 2.22 11.47 -2.37
C GLY A 182 0.95 10.81 -2.88
N LYS A 183 1.12 9.66 -3.52
CA LYS A 183 0.05 8.80 -4.02
C LYS A 183 0.15 7.41 -3.42
N VAL A 184 -0.97 6.87 -2.94
CA VAL A 184 -1.05 5.50 -2.45
C VAL A 184 -0.86 4.53 -3.62
N VAL A 185 0.25 3.81 -3.63
CA VAL A 185 0.54 2.80 -4.68
C VAL A 185 0.23 1.38 -4.22
N TYR A 186 0.16 1.17 -2.90
CA TYR A 186 -0.26 -0.08 -2.27
C TYR A 186 -0.95 0.22 -0.93
N CYS A 187 -2.04 -0.49 -0.64
CA CYS A 187 -2.65 -0.57 0.69
C CYS A 187 -3.24 -1.99 0.88
N GLY A 188 -2.93 -2.66 1.98
CA GLY A 188 -3.48 -3.98 2.30
C GLY A 188 -2.51 -4.86 3.11
N ASN A 189 -2.86 -6.14 3.26
CA ASN A 189 -2.15 -7.12 4.11
C ASN A 189 -1.54 -8.29 3.33
N GLY A 190 -1.44 -8.17 2.00
CA GLY A 190 -1.03 -9.26 1.11
C GLY A 190 0.48 -9.51 1.06
N VAL A 191 1.26 -8.93 1.98
CA VAL A 191 2.72 -9.05 2.04
C VAL A 191 3.09 -9.66 3.37
N LYS A 192 3.44 -10.95 3.32
CA LYS A 192 3.74 -11.76 4.51
C LYS A 192 4.87 -11.13 5.31
N GLY A 193 4.68 -11.02 6.63
CA GLY A 193 5.66 -10.48 7.56
C GLY A 193 5.71 -8.96 7.66
N LEU A 194 4.85 -8.22 6.95
CA LEU A 194 4.71 -6.76 7.08
C LEU A 194 3.36 -6.32 7.66
N GLY A 195 2.48 -7.26 8.02
CA GLY A 195 1.11 -6.97 8.46
C GLY A 195 0.34 -6.15 7.44
N ASN A 196 -0.52 -5.23 7.91
CA ASN A 196 -1.07 -4.20 7.03
C ASN A 196 0.07 -3.26 6.62
N LEU A 197 0.06 -2.90 5.35
CA LEU A 197 1.09 -2.11 4.70
C LEU A 197 0.46 -1.04 3.82
N ILE A 198 0.94 0.19 3.97
CA ILE A 198 0.72 1.28 3.00
C ILE A 198 2.06 1.61 2.35
N ILE A 199 2.06 1.80 1.03
CA ILE A 199 3.20 2.35 0.31
C ILE A 199 2.74 3.60 -0.44
N LEU A 200 3.47 4.69 -0.24
CA LEU A 200 3.23 5.96 -0.94
C LEU A 200 4.40 6.25 -1.89
N SER A 201 4.10 6.68 -3.12
CA SER A 201 5.08 7.31 -4.01
C SER A 201 5.06 8.83 -3.83
N HIS A 202 6.24 9.43 -3.79
CA HIS A 202 6.44 10.87 -3.60
C HIS A 202 7.09 11.49 -4.85
N LYS A 203 7.66 12.70 -4.79
CA LYS A 203 8.47 13.25 -5.88
C LYS A 203 9.89 12.70 -5.81
N ASN A 204 10.73 13.09 -6.77
CA ASN A 204 12.17 12.79 -6.77
C ASN A 204 12.52 11.31 -6.57
N ASN A 205 11.66 10.41 -7.04
CA ASN A 205 11.79 8.97 -6.89
C ASN A 205 11.92 8.52 -5.42
N PHE A 206 11.18 9.16 -4.51
CA PHE A 206 11.02 8.66 -3.15
C PHE A 206 9.78 7.78 -3.01
N ILE A 207 9.90 6.79 -2.14
CA ILE A 207 8.81 5.92 -1.69
C ILE A 207 8.87 5.86 -0.16
N THR A 208 7.72 5.87 0.49
CA THR A 208 7.62 5.51 1.92
C THR A 208 6.80 4.25 2.10
N ALA A 209 7.18 3.43 3.07
CA ALA A 209 6.44 2.24 3.49
C ALA A 209 6.06 2.37 4.97
N TYR A 210 4.81 2.02 5.28
CA TYR A 210 4.22 2.04 6.61
C TYR A 210 3.67 0.64 6.90
N ALA A 211 4.42 -0.16 7.64
CA ALA A 211 4.12 -1.56 7.93
C ALA A 211 3.79 -1.79 9.42
N HIS A 212 3.17 -2.94 9.71
CA HIS A 212 2.64 -3.33 11.02
C HIS A 212 1.65 -2.31 11.62
N ILE A 213 0.96 -1.60 10.74
CA ILE A 213 -0.11 -0.67 11.08
C ILE A 213 -1.44 -1.43 11.21
N ASP A 214 -2.46 -0.83 11.79
CA ASP A 214 -3.78 -1.47 11.91
C ASP A 214 -4.77 -0.82 10.94
N ASN A 215 -5.76 -0.07 11.43
CA ASN A 215 -6.80 0.55 10.62
C ASN A 215 -6.21 1.43 9.49
N ILE A 216 -6.31 0.96 8.24
CA ILE A 216 -5.95 1.73 7.03
C ILE A 216 -7.08 2.72 6.72
N CYS A 217 -6.75 4.00 6.59
CA CYS A 217 -7.71 5.10 6.34
C CYS A 217 -7.68 5.61 4.89
N VAL A 218 -6.97 4.94 3.99
CA VAL A 218 -6.76 5.37 2.59
C VAL A 218 -6.92 4.23 1.61
N GLU A 219 -7.20 4.57 0.36
CA GLU A 219 -7.41 3.61 -0.72
C GLU A 219 -6.30 3.65 -1.78
N LYS A 220 -6.13 2.54 -2.51
CA LYS A 220 -5.17 2.47 -3.62
C LYS A 220 -5.48 3.56 -4.66
N SER A 221 -4.44 4.25 -5.11
CA SER A 221 -4.47 5.38 -6.04
C SER A 221 -4.92 6.72 -5.46
N GLN A 222 -5.31 6.79 -4.18
CA GLN A 222 -5.62 8.05 -3.51
C GLN A 222 -4.37 8.95 -3.46
N ASN A 223 -4.55 10.25 -3.68
CA ASN A 223 -3.51 11.24 -3.39
C ASN A 223 -3.65 11.67 -1.93
N VAL A 224 -2.53 11.75 -1.22
CA VAL A 224 -2.47 12.17 0.18
C VAL A 224 -1.56 13.37 0.33
N LYS A 225 -1.87 14.24 1.28
CA LYS A 225 -1.04 15.37 1.68
C LYS A 225 -0.12 15.01 2.84
N LYS A 226 1.02 15.70 2.92
CA LYS A 226 1.86 15.61 4.12
C LYS A 226 1.05 15.92 5.37
N GLY A 227 1.17 15.06 6.38
CA GLY A 227 0.43 15.20 7.63
C GLY A 227 -0.99 14.64 7.61
N GLU A 228 -1.49 14.22 6.44
CA GLU A 228 -2.78 13.54 6.35
C GLU A 228 -2.71 12.20 7.08
N LYS A 229 -3.74 11.89 7.89
CA LYS A 229 -3.85 10.60 8.56
C LYS A 229 -4.12 9.51 7.52
N ILE A 230 -3.24 8.52 7.47
CA ILE A 230 -3.34 7.40 6.53
C ILE A 230 -3.66 6.07 7.20
N ALA A 231 -3.37 5.96 8.51
CA ALA A 231 -3.67 4.77 9.28
C ALA A 231 -3.68 5.05 10.80
N GLU A 232 -3.87 3.99 11.58
CA GLU A 232 -3.70 3.97 13.03
C GLU A 232 -2.66 2.94 13.46
N MET A 233 -1.98 3.24 14.57
CA MET A 233 -1.09 2.32 15.27
C MET A 233 -1.88 1.12 15.81
N GLY A 234 -1.33 -0.08 15.71
CA GLY A 234 -1.92 -1.23 16.38
C GLY A 234 -0.94 -2.36 16.65
N LEU A 235 -1.51 -3.53 16.93
CA LEU A 235 -0.80 -4.76 17.26
C LEU A 235 -1.01 -5.78 16.14
N CYS A 236 0.00 -6.02 15.32
CA CYS A 236 -0.04 -7.02 14.26
C CYS A 236 0.84 -8.23 14.60
N ASP A 237 0.62 -9.36 13.91
CA ASP A 237 1.55 -10.48 13.82
C ASP A 237 2.07 -11.05 15.15
N ASN A 238 1.20 -11.15 16.18
CA ASN A 238 1.56 -11.61 17.53
C ASN A 238 2.69 -10.79 18.20
N MET A 239 2.87 -9.53 17.81
CA MET A 239 3.79 -8.61 18.46
C MET A 239 3.27 -8.25 19.87
N ASN A 240 4.18 -8.18 20.85
CA ASN A 240 3.86 -7.71 22.21
C ASN A 240 3.92 -6.18 22.33
N THR A 241 4.39 -5.48 21.30
CA THR A 241 4.61 -4.03 21.32
C THR A 241 4.03 -3.41 20.05
N PRO A 242 3.11 -2.43 20.17
CA PRO A 242 2.61 -1.69 19.02
C PRO A 242 3.76 -0.93 18.37
N LYS A 243 3.92 -1.09 17.07
CA LYS A 243 4.99 -0.40 16.33
C LYS A 243 4.60 -0.14 14.89
N LEU A 244 5.03 1.01 14.40
CA LEU A 244 5.12 1.32 12.99
C LEU A 244 6.53 0.95 12.51
N HIS A 245 6.64 0.09 11.51
CA HIS A 245 7.86 -0.02 10.73
C HIS A 245 7.81 0.98 9.57
N PHE A 246 8.67 1.98 9.61
CA PHE A 246 8.70 3.07 8.64
C PHE A 246 9.98 3.05 7.82
N GLU A 247 9.83 3.04 6.50
CA GLU A 247 10.95 3.13 5.56
C GLU A 247 10.84 4.38 4.68
N ILE A 248 12.00 4.96 4.36
CA ILE A 248 12.17 5.86 3.23
C ILE A 248 13.07 5.14 2.22
N ARG A 249 12.67 5.12 0.96
CA ARG A 249 13.44 4.52 -0.14
C ARG A 249 13.67 5.56 -1.22
N SER A 250 14.93 5.75 -1.59
CA SER A 250 15.35 6.61 -2.70
C SER A 250 15.70 5.73 -3.88
N ASN A 251 15.04 5.92 -5.03
CA ASN A 251 15.21 5.04 -6.20
C ASN A 251 15.07 3.54 -5.84
N GLY A 252 14.16 3.22 -4.91
CA GLY A 252 13.88 1.84 -4.48
C GLY A 252 14.84 1.26 -3.44
N THR A 253 15.98 1.91 -3.19
CA THR A 253 16.93 1.50 -2.17
C THR A 253 16.56 2.10 -0.81
N PRO A 254 16.50 1.29 0.27
CA PRO A 254 16.28 1.81 1.62
C PRO A 254 17.38 2.79 2.02
N VAL A 255 17.00 3.91 2.61
CA VAL A 255 17.91 4.92 3.17
C VAL A 255 17.54 5.17 4.63
N ASN A 256 18.51 5.56 5.46
CA ASN A 256 18.24 5.84 6.88
C ASN A 256 17.24 7.00 7.03
N PRO A 257 16.01 6.77 7.54
CA PRO A 257 14.98 7.81 7.63
C PRO A 257 15.38 9.01 8.49
N ILE A 258 16.24 8.82 9.50
CA ILE A 258 16.69 9.89 10.40
C ILE A 258 17.43 11.00 9.65
N ASN A 259 18.02 10.70 8.49
CA ASN A 259 18.72 11.69 7.67
C ASN A 259 17.80 12.61 6.86
N TYR A 260 16.51 12.26 6.77
CA TYR A 260 15.50 12.95 5.95
C TYR A 260 14.41 13.60 6.80
N LEU A 261 14.06 12.97 7.92
CA LEU A 261 13.06 13.49 8.84
C LEU A 261 13.57 14.76 9.54
N PRO A 262 12.67 15.68 9.93
CA PRO A 262 13.05 16.86 10.73
C PRO A 262 13.75 16.44 12.03
N ILE A 263 14.67 17.27 12.51
CA ILE A 263 15.29 17.09 13.82
C ILE A 263 14.17 17.12 14.88
N LYS A 264 14.13 16.11 15.76
CA LYS A 264 13.22 16.08 16.91
C LYS A 264 13.70 16.99 18.03
#